data_AF-A0A1W1VYR3-F1
#
_entry.id   AF-A0A1W1VYR3-F1
#
_cell.length_a   1.000
_cell.length_b   1.000
_cell.length_c   1.000
_cell.angle_alpha   90.00
_cell.angle_beta   90.00
_cell.angle_gamma   90.00
#
_symmetry.space_group_name_H-M   'P 1'
#
loop_
_entity.id
_entity.type
_entity.pdbx_description
1 polymer ?
#
loop_
_entity_poly.entity_id
_entity_poly.type
_entity_poly.pdbx_seq_one_letter_code
_entity_poly.pdbx_strand_id
1 'polypeptide(L)' 'MNGIITVAEYVEWKQPEVAARLRQWIERAKILALPFRQWKTIMEERPLPGRAGLLPGEREAI' A
#
# COMPACT_ATOMS: atom_id res chain seq x y z
N MET A 1 9.24 10.87 34.96
CA MET A 1 8.99 10.52 33.54
C MET A 1 9.04 11.82 32.76
N ASN A 2 10.02 12.00 31.87
CA ASN A 2 10.14 13.23 31.07
C ASN A 2 8.96 13.27 30.09
N GLY A 3 7.97 14.12 30.39
CA GLY A 3 6.67 14.22 29.70
C GLY A 3 6.75 14.86 28.31
N ILE A 4 7.65 14.37 27.45
CA ILE A 4 7.70 14.76 26.05
C ILE A 4 6.72 13.86 25.31
N ILE A 5 5.54 14.40 25.02
CA ILE A 5 4.63 13.79 24.06
C ILE A 5 5.07 14.19 22.67
N THR A 6 5.15 13.23 21.77
CA THR A 6 5.35 13.50 20.36
C THR A 6 4.09 14.16 19.78
N VAL A 7 4.26 14.91 18.68
CA VAL A 7 3.12 15.50 17.96
C VAL A 7 2.12 14.41 17.53
N ALA A 8 2.62 13.23 17.19
CA ALA A 8 1.78 12.08 16.84
C ALA A 8 0.91 11.63 18.02
N GLU A 9 1.50 11.44 19.21
CA GLU A 9 0.77 11.06 20.42
C GLU A 9 -0.26 12.13 20.84
N TYR A 10 0.07 13.41 20.68
CA TYR A 10 -0.87 14.50 20.93
C TYR A 10 -2.08 14.48 19.98
N VAL A 11 -1.83 14.26 18.69
CA VAL A 11 -2.90 14.19 17.66
C VAL A 11 -3.76 12.95 17.85
N GLU A 12 -3.16 11.81 18.22
CA GLU A 12 -3.91 10.59 18.55
C GLU A 12 -4.85 10.79 19.73
N TRP A 13 -4.42 11.54 20.75
CA TRP A 13 -5.26 11.83 21.92
C TRP A 13 -6.36 12.84 21.62
N LYS A 14 -6.05 13.94 20.92
CA LYS A 14 -7.02 15.02 20.67
C LYS A 14 -7.97 14.75 19.51
N GLN A 15 -7.52 14.02 18.49
CA GLN A 15 -8.23 13.86 17.22
C GLN A 15 -8.03 12.43 16.67
N PRO A 16 -8.58 11.40 17.36
CA PRO A 16 -8.36 10.01 17.02
C PRO A 16 -8.83 9.66 15.59
N GLU A 17 -9.89 10.32 15.10
CA GLU A 17 -10.42 10.16 13.75
C GLU A 17 -9.43 10.61 12.67
N VAL A 18 -8.73 11.72 12.92
CA VAL A 18 -7.72 12.28 12.02
C VAL A 18 -6.48 11.39 12.01
N ALA A 19 -6.05 10.91 13.17
CA ALA A 19 -4.95 9.95 13.28
C ALA A 19 -5.25 8.64 12.53
N ALA A 20 -6.48 8.12 12.64
CA ALA A 20 -6.90 6.92 11.90
C ALA A 20 -6.84 7.12 10.38
N ARG A 21 -7.30 8.27 9.87
CA ARG A 21 -7.19 8.63 8.44
C ARG A 21 -5.73 8.76 8.01
N LEU A 22 -4.88 9.41 8.80
CA LEU A 22 -3.45 9.53 8.52
C LEU A 22 -2.76 8.17 8.44
N ARG A 23 -3.06 7.25 9.36
CA ARG A 23 -2.53 5.88 9.31
C ARG A 23 -2.96 5.15 8.03
N GLN A 24 -4.22 5.27 7.61
CA GLN A 24 -4.68 4.68 6.34
C GLN A 24 -3.90 5.22 5.13
N TRP A 25 -3.61 6.52 5.10
CA TRP A 25 -2.79 7.12 4.05
C TRP A 25 -1.33 6.65 4.09
N ILE A 26 -0.74 6.52 5.27
CA ILE A 26 0.61 5.98 5.45
C ILE A 26 0.69 4.53 4.96
N GLU A 27 -0.27 3.68 5.32
CA GLU A 27 -0.31 2.29 4.85
C GLU A 27 -0.48 2.21 3.33
N ARG A 28 -1.33 3.05 2.73
CA ARG A 28 -1.43 3.17 1.26
C ARG A 28 -0.13 3.65 0.63
N ALA A 29 0.56 4.61 1.24
CA ALA A 29 1.84 5.11 0.76
C ALA A 29 2.95 4.05 0.85
N LYS A 30 2.94 3.19 1.89
CA LYS A 30 3.87 2.05 1.99
C LYS A 30 3.71 1.06 0.84
N ILE A 31 2.46 0.79 0.42
CA ILE A 31 2.17 -0.04 -0.77
C ILE A 31 2.75 0.61 -2.04
N LEU A 32 2.74 1.94 -2.13
CA LEU A 32 3.34 2.66 -3.26
C LEU A 32 4.88 2.76 -3.14
N ALA A 33 5.41 2.64 -1.93
CA ALA A 33 6.84 2.73 -1.62
C ALA A 33 7.58 1.39 -1.72
N LEU A 34 7.03 0.39 -2.41
CA LEU A 34 7.75 -0.87 -2.66
C LEU A 34 9.10 -0.55 -3.32
N PRO A 35 10.20 -1.18 -2.87
CA PRO A 35 11.49 -1.10 -3.55
C PRO A 35 11.36 -1.45 -5.02
N PHE A 36 12.15 -0.76 -5.88
CA PHE A 36 12.13 -0.96 -7.34
C PHE A 36 12.19 -2.44 -7.76
N ARG A 37 12.97 -3.27 -7.05
CA ARG A 37 13.07 -4.71 -7.31
C ARG A 37 11.74 -5.44 -7.16
N GLN A 38 10.93 -5.08 -6.17
CA GLN A 38 9.61 -5.69 -5.94
C GLN A 38 8.60 -5.21 -6.99
N TRP A 39 8.63 -3.92 -7.34
CA TRP A 39 7.83 -3.40 -8.46
C TRP A 39 8.18 -4.08 -9.78
N LYS A 40 9.48 -4.25 -10.05
CA LYS A 40 9.97 -4.96 -11.24
C LYS A 40 9.44 -6.39 -11.28
N THR A 41 9.51 -7.13 -10.17
CA THR A 41 8.95 -8.49 -10.08
C THR A 41 7.45 -8.50 -10.36
N ILE A 42 6.65 -7.62 -9.75
CA ILE A 42 5.19 -7.56 -9.98
C ILE A 42 4.85 -7.25 -11.44
N MET A 43 5.63 -6.37 -12.08
CA MET A 43 5.39 -5.94 -13.46
C MET A 43 5.93 -6.93 -14.50
N GLU A 44 6.94 -7.73 -14.15
CA GLU A 44 7.50 -8.80 -14.99
C GLU A 44 6.83 -10.15 -14.78
N GLU A 45 6.17 -10.36 -13.64
CA GLU A 45 5.34 -11.53 -13.40
C GLU A 45 4.19 -11.56 -14.41
N ARG A 46 4.08 -12.69 -15.12
CA ARG A 46 2.94 -12.91 -15.98
C ARG A 46 1.67 -12.77 -15.15
N PRO A 47 0.68 -11.97 -15.60
CA PRO A 47 -0.59 -11.93 -14.93
C PRO A 47 -1.13 -13.35 -14.79
N LEU A 48 -1.60 -13.69 -13.59
CA LEU A 48 -2.18 -15.00 -13.35
C LEU A 48 -3.30 -15.24 -14.37
N PRO A 49 -3.39 -16.44 -14.97
CA PRO A 49 -4.45 -16.77 -15.92
C PRO A 49 -5.81 -16.39 -15.31
N GLY A 50 -6.59 -15.60 -16.03
CA GLY A 50 -7.94 -15.20 -15.63
C GLY A 50 -8.07 -14.08 -14.58
N ARG A 51 -6.98 -13.46 -14.10
CA ARG A 51 -7.06 -12.34 -13.13
C ARG A 51 -6.83 -10.94 -13.70
N ALA A 52 -6.17 -10.81 -14.84
CA ALA A 52 -5.89 -9.50 -15.46
C ALA A 52 -6.51 -9.30 -16.86
N GLY A 53 -7.44 -10.19 -17.25
CA GLY A 53 -7.88 -10.30 -18.65
C GLY A 53 -6.79 -10.91 -19.54
N LEU A 54 -7.15 -11.28 -20.77
CA LEU A 54 -6.20 -11.76 -21.77
C LEU A 54 -5.46 -10.56 -22.38
N LEU A 55 -4.14 -10.67 -22.56
CA LEU A 55 -3.43 -9.69 -23.39
C LEU A 55 -3.88 -9.82 -24.86
N PRO A 56 -3.76 -8.76 -25.68
CA PRO A 56 -4.09 -8.84 -27.10
C PRO A 56 -3.28 -9.96 -27.80
N GLY A 57 -3.97 -11.02 -28.21
CA GLY A 57 -3.37 -12.20 -28.86
C GLY A 57 -3.29 -13.46 -27.98
N GLU A 58 -3.60 -13.38 -26.69
CA GLU A 58 -3.70 -14.56 -25.82
C GLU A 58 -5.09 -15.22 -25.95
N ARG A 59 -5.12 -16.55 -25.86
CA ARG A 59 -6.35 -17.36 -25.80
C ARG A 59 -6.47 -17.96 -24.41
N GLU A 60 -7.70 -18.11 -23.93
CA GLU A 60 -7.95 -18.89 -22.71
C GLU A 60 -7.33 -20.28 -22.86
N ALA A 61 -6.46 -20.64 -21.91
CA ALA A 61 -6.04 -22.03 -21.76
C ALA A 61 -7.21 -22.78 -21.15
N ILE A 62 -7.88 -23.59 -21.97
CA ILE A 62 -8.98 -24.49 -21.59
C ILE A 62 -8.40 -25.63 -20.73
#